data_AF-A0A1G2XF89-F1
#
_entry.id   AF-A0A1G2XF89-F1
#
_cell.length_a   1.000
_cell.length_b   1.000
_cell.length_c   1.000
_cell.angle_alpha   90.00
_cell.angle_beta   90.00
_cell.angle_gamma   90.00
#
_symmetry.space_group_name_H-M   'P 1'
#
loop_
_entity.id
_entity.type
_entity.pdbx_description
1 polymer ?
#
loop_
_entity_poly.entity_id
_entity_poly.type
_entity_poly.pdbx_seq_one_letter_code
_entity_poly.pdbx_strand_id
1 'polypeptide(L)'
;MGCLGVIIAVIVLFAILSNMRESSTNTTSSSSTQTTPENPNKLQQPPKPEFIDFRKPLRPAVKKIPIKNSDGSVLTYENGIEGVNIRVGPGMNYAVDKTGTLGENEILYVLEEKDDWIRFRVTREDNGWSAWIKKDITISSKEIEQAAKTKFGEPPTQNLDGSFTCVKEYLKSITRDPDSLVYEKWSDVKYNEGDGWLVMCVFRAKNGFGGYERDAKWFIIQHGRVVEVKNIDAYE
;
A
#
# COMPACT_ATOMS: atom_id res chain seq x y z
N MET A 1 1.20 47.55 -33.65
CA MET A 1 0.39 47.03 -34.78
C MET A 1 1.28 46.09 -35.58
N GLY A 2 0.96 44.84 -35.91
CA GLY A 2 -0.09 43.89 -35.51
C GLY A 2 0.44 42.46 -35.82
N CYS A 3 0.28 41.45 -34.96
CA CYS A 3 -0.78 40.42 -34.97
C CYS A 3 -0.82 39.45 -36.17
N LEU A 4 -0.72 38.14 -35.85
CA LEU A 4 -1.12 36.92 -36.60
C LEU A 4 -0.46 36.70 -38.00
N GLY A 5 -0.12 35.49 -38.47
CA GLY A 5 -0.44 34.12 -38.03
C GLY A 5 -1.49 33.48 -38.94
N VAL A 6 -1.18 32.36 -39.63
CA VAL A 6 -2.14 31.39 -40.22
C VAL A 6 -1.40 30.12 -40.72
N ILE A 7 -2.12 28.99 -40.70
CA ILE A 7 -1.72 27.62 -41.06
C ILE A 7 -2.17 27.30 -42.51
N ILE A 8 -1.57 26.32 -43.21
CA ILE A 8 -2.29 25.37 -44.11
C ILE A 8 -1.39 24.20 -44.56
N ALA A 9 -1.99 23.02 -44.71
CA ALA A 9 -1.35 21.76 -45.11
C ALA A 9 -1.38 21.54 -46.64
N VAL A 10 -0.55 20.64 -47.16
CA VAL A 10 -0.57 20.21 -48.58
C VAL A 10 -0.89 18.72 -48.69
N ILE A 11 -1.87 18.43 -49.54
CA ILE A 11 -2.40 17.09 -49.85
C ILE A 11 -1.64 16.51 -51.05
N VAL A 12 -1.35 15.19 -51.03
CA VAL A 12 -0.79 14.48 -52.19
C VAL A 12 -1.86 13.60 -52.82
N LEU A 13 -2.01 13.73 -54.14
CA LEU A 13 -2.94 13.01 -55.00
C LEU A 13 -2.15 12.53 -56.23
N PHE A 14 -2.29 11.26 -56.62
CA PHE A 14 -2.61 10.78 -57.98
C PHE A 14 -2.31 9.28 -58.14
N ALA A 15 -3.18 8.60 -58.89
CA ALA A 15 -3.03 7.21 -59.32
C ALA A 15 -3.32 7.12 -60.82
N ILE A 16 -2.64 6.23 -61.56
CA ILE A 16 -3.06 5.72 -62.88
C ILE A 16 -2.69 4.22 -63.01
N LEU A 17 -3.57 3.46 -63.68
CA LEU A 17 -3.55 2.01 -63.92
C LEU A 17 -2.89 1.61 -65.25
N SER A 18 -2.45 0.35 -65.35
CA SER A 18 -2.72 -0.60 -66.46
C SER A 18 -2.02 -1.95 -66.20
N ASN A 19 -2.41 -3.14 -66.67
CA ASN A 19 -3.64 -3.86 -67.07
C ASN A 19 -3.16 -5.20 -67.73
N MET A 20 -4.06 -6.17 -68.01
CA MET A 20 -3.87 -7.41 -68.81
C MET A 20 -3.25 -8.65 -68.10
N ARG A 21 -3.67 -9.91 -68.35
CA ARG A 21 -4.90 -10.46 -69.01
C ARG A 21 -5.13 -11.96 -68.66
N GLU A 22 -6.41 -12.33 -68.67
CA GLU A 22 -7.15 -13.62 -68.59
C GLU A 22 -6.48 -14.98 -68.91
N SER A 23 -6.87 -16.04 -68.15
CA SER A 23 -7.39 -17.39 -68.58
C SER A 23 -7.53 -18.36 -67.37
N SER A 24 -8.35 -19.43 -67.31
CA SER A 24 -9.65 -19.74 -67.96
C SER A 24 -10.35 -20.99 -67.31
N THR A 25 -11.69 -21.06 -67.35
CA THR A 25 -12.59 -22.25 -67.38
C THR A 25 -12.58 -23.38 -66.30
N ASN A 26 -13.67 -23.41 -65.52
CA ASN A 26 -14.64 -24.51 -65.30
C ASN A 26 -14.24 -25.91 -64.79
N THR A 27 -14.89 -26.37 -63.69
CA THR A 27 -16.00 -27.36 -63.73
C THR A 27 -16.56 -27.64 -62.31
N THR A 28 -17.88 -27.83 -62.18
CA THR A 28 -18.59 -28.14 -60.93
C THR A 28 -19.01 -29.61 -60.88
N SER A 29 -18.76 -30.33 -59.77
CA SER A 29 -19.55 -31.53 -59.41
C SER A 29 -19.43 -31.98 -57.95
N SER A 30 -20.58 -32.38 -57.41
CA SER A 30 -20.83 -33.31 -56.29
C SER A 30 -20.32 -33.01 -54.86
N SER A 31 -21.30 -32.85 -53.97
CA SER A 31 -21.15 -32.81 -52.51
C SER A 31 -21.00 -34.20 -51.88
N SER A 32 -20.13 -34.33 -50.87
CA SER A 32 -20.33 -35.30 -49.77
C SER A 32 -19.63 -34.80 -48.51
N THR A 33 -20.41 -34.55 -47.45
CA THR A 33 -19.96 -33.94 -46.19
C THR A 33 -19.12 -34.89 -45.34
N GLN A 34 -17.95 -34.46 -44.86
CA GLN A 34 -17.39 -34.95 -43.59
C GLN A 34 -16.43 -33.92 -42.94
N THR A 35 -16.84 -33.45 -41.75
CA THR A 35 -16.06 -32.75 -40.70
C THR A 35 -15.16 -31.55 -41.09
N THR A 36 -15.67 -30.36 -40.79
CA THR A 36 -15.10 -29.02 -40.98
C THR A 36 -13.88 -28.71 -40.08
N PRO A 37 -12.81 -28.09 -40.59
CA PRO A 37 -11.82 -27.35 -39.79
C PRO A 37 -12.32 -25.93 -39.44
N GLU A 38 -12.10 -25.48 -38.21
CA GLU A 38 -12.59 -24.19 -37.69
C GLU A 38 -11.81 -22.98 -38.27
N ASN A 39 -12.52 -21.91 -38.66
CA ASN A 39 -12.00 -20.76 -39.43
C ASN A 39 -12.60 -19.44 -38.85
N PRO A 40 -11.98 -18.25 -38.96
CA PRO A 40 -11.33 -17.64 -37.81
C PRO A 40 -11.95 -16.27 -37.50
N ASN A 41 -13.28 -16.18 -37.46
CA ASN A 41 -13.98 -14.90 -37.33
C ASN A 41 -15.18 -14.96 -36.37
N LYS A 42 -14.95 -15.53 -35.19
CA LYS A 42 -15.84 -15.36 -34.04
C LYS A 42 -15.47 -14.03 -33.37
N LEU A 43 -16.40 -13.06 -33.33
CA LEU A 43 -16.22 -11.84 -32.54
C LEU A 43 -15.83 -12.25 -31.11
N GLN A 44 -14.62 -11.87 -30.69
CA GLN A 44 -14.26 -11.97 -29.29
C GLN A 44 -15.15 -10.99 -28.53
N GLN A 45 -16.00 -11.55 -27.67
CA GLN A 45 -16.73 -10.77 -26.68
C GLN A 45 -15.69 -10.01 -25.83
N PRO A 46 -15.99 -8.77 -25.39
CA PRO A 46 -15.06 -8.02 -24.54
C PRO A 46 -14.70 -8.88 -23.32
N PRO A 47 -13.43 -8.82 -22.84
CA PRO A 47 -12.97 -9.66 -21.76
C PRO A 47 -13.90 -9.52 -20.55
N LYS A 48 -14.42 -10.67 -20.11
CA LYS A 48 -15.24 -10.80 -18.91
C LYS A 48 -14.51 -10.10 -17.74
N PRO A 49 -15.16 -9.21 -16.97
CA PRO A 49 -14.49 -8.46 -15.92
C PRO A 49 -13.79 -9.41 -14.95
N GLU A 50 -12.51 -9.13 -14.69
CA GLU A 50 -11.70 -9.94 -13.79
C GLU A 50 -12.30 -9.90 -12.39
N PHE A 51 -12.63 -11.09 -11.89
CA PHE A 51 -13.12 -11.26 -10.53
C PHE A 51 -11.93 -11.10 -9.58
N ILE A 52 -11.94 -10.06 -8.76
CA ILE A 52 -10.93 -9.85 -7.71
C ILE A 52 -10.97 -11.06 -6.77
N ASP A 53 -9.89 -11.85 -6.76
CA ASP A 53 -9.86 -13.09 -5.98
C ASP A 53 -9.60 -12.80 -4.49
N PHE A 54 -10.64 -12.97 -3.68
CA PHE A 54 -10.59 -12.84 -2.22
C PHE A 54 -9.81 -13.98 -1.52
N ARG A 55 -9.07 -14.82 -2.25
CA ARG A 55 -8.26 -15.94 -1.74
C ARG A 55 -6.76 -15.63 -1.54
N LYS A 56 -6.29 -14.36 -1.61
CA LYS A 56 -4.97 -14.05 -1.01
C LYS A 56 -5.08 -14.42 0.48
N PRO A 57 -4.23 -15.31 1.02
CA PRO A 57 -4.37 -15.76 2.41
C PRO A 57 -4.32 -14.57 3.37
N LEU A 58 -5.03 -14.71 4.49
CA LEU A 58 -5.02 -13.73 5.58
C LEU A 58 -3.57 -13.35 5.90
N ARG A 59 -3.26 -12.07 5.66
CA ARG A 59 -1.89 -11.54 5.67
C ARG A 59 -1.24 -11.81 7.03
N PRO A 60 0.08 -12.09 7.09
CA PRO A 60 0.82 -12.00 8.33
C PRO A 60 0.56 -10.63 8.95
N ALA A 61 -0.05 -10.61 10.14
CA ALA A 61 -0.56 -9.36 10.71
C ALA A 61 0.60 -8.40 10.98
N VAL A 62 0.67 -7.30 10.21
CA VAL A 62 1.72 -6.30 10.39
C VAL A 62 1.65 -5.76 11.81
N LYS A 63 2.68 -6.05 12.61
CA LYS A 63 2.62 -5.91 14.06
C LYS A 63 2.35 -4.48 14.51
N LYS A 64 3.06 -3.50 13.92
CA LYS A 64 2.94 -2.05 14.19
C LYS A 64 3.39 -1.25 12.96
N ILE A 65 2.54 -0.35 12.45
CA ILE A 65 2.90 0.62 11.40
C ILE A 65 2.88 2.04 11.98
N PRO A 66 3.98 2.82 11.95
CA PRO A 66 3.99 4.23 12.34
C PRO A 66 3.20 5.09 11.35
N ILE A 67 2.32 5.97 11.85
CA ILE A 67 1.49 6.86 11.03
C ILE A 67 1.98 8.30 11.17
N LYS A 68 3.18 8.58 10.63
CA LYS A 68 3.75 9.95 10.54
C LYS A 68 4.60 10.12 9.27
N ASN A 69 4.02 10.77 8.25
CA ASN A 69 4.44 12.08 7.72
C ASN A 69 3.92 12.33 6.30
N SER A 70 3.75 13.62 5.95
CA SER A 70 2.99 14.10 4.78
C SER A 70 3.85 14.62 3.63
N ASP A 71 5.10 14.14 3.52
CA ASP A 71 6.17 14.79 2.75
C ASP A 71 6.99 13.87 1.83
N GLY A 72 6.62 12.59 1.73
CA GLY A 72 7.17 11.65 0.74
C GLY A 72 6.53 10.28 0.88
N SER A 73 6.23 9.60 -0.24
CA SER A 73 5.60 8.28 -0.20
C SER A 73 6.46 7.29 0.58
N VAL A 74 5.89 6.75 1.64
CA VAL A 74 6.46 5.66 2.44
C VAL A 74 5.70 4.37 2.15
N LEU A 75 6.46 3.28 2.06
CA LEU A 75 5.95 1.92 1.99
C LEU A 75 6.43 1.13 3.21
N THR A 76 5.61 0.17 3.62
CA THR A 76 6.05 -0.97 4.43
C THR A 76 6.18 -2.17 3.50
N TYR A 77 7.10 -3.09 3.76
CA TYR A 77 7.18 -4.35 3.02
C TYR A 77 6.45 -5.48 3.78
N GLU A 78 5.72 -6.34 3.06
CA GLU A 78 4.76 -7.30 3.64
C GLU A 78 5.39 -8.67 3.95
N ASN A 79 6.24 -9.19 3.07
CA ASN A 79 6.90 -10.48 3.24
C ASN A 79 8.20 -10.28 4.02
N GLY A 80 8.41 -11.01 5.13
CA GLY A 80 9.64 -10.97 5.95
C GLY A 80 10.95 -11.26 5.20
N ILE A 81 12.04 -11.58 5.92
CA ILE A 81 13.36 -11.79 5.27
C ILE A 81 13.29 -12.85 4.14
N GLU A 82 12.39 -13.83 4.24
CA GLU A 82 12.07 -14.76 3.17
C GLU A 82 11.24 -14.12 2.03
N GLY A 83 11.79 -14.12 0.81
CA GLY A 83 11.12 -13.62 -0.38
C GLY A 83 11.43 -12.16 -0.74
N VAL A 84 12.10 -11.41 0.14
CA VAL A 84 12.65 -10.08 -0.18
C VAL A 84 13.72 -10.21 -1.27
N ASN A 85 13.43 -9.68 -2.45
CA ASN A 85 14.34 -9.67 -3.60
C ASN A 85 14.67 -8.23 -4.00
N ILE A 86 15.60 -7.63 -3.26
CA ILE A 86 16.16 -6.31 -3.56
C ILE A 86 17.11 -6.40 -4.76
N ARG A 87 17.09 -5.39 -5.64
CA ARG A 87 17.85 -5.38 -6.90
C ARG A 87 18.55 -4.06 -7.17
N VAL A 88 19.57 -4.12 -8.01
CA VAL A 88 20.32 -2.94 -8.46
C VAL A 88 19.59 -2.15 -9.57
N GLY A 89 18.43 -2.62 -10.04
CA GLY A 89 17.63 -1.96 -11.07
C GLY A 89 16.19 -2.49 -11.18
N PRO A 90 15.32 -1.78 -11.93
CA PRO A 90 13.90 -2.11 -12.07
C PRO A 90 13.70 -3.25 -13.07
N GLY A 91 13.79 -4.50 -12.59
CA GLY A 91 13.51 -5.66 -13.43
C GLY A 91 14.13 -6.96 -12.95
N MET A 92 13.53 -8.08 -13.38
CA MET A 92 14.00 -9.43 -13.08
C MET A 92 15.35 -9.79 -13.73
N ASN A 93 15.77 -9.00 -14.73
CA ASN A 93 17.05 -9.08 -15.44
C ASN A 93 18.20 -8.36 -14.70
N TYR A 94 17.91 -7.46 -13.76
CA TYR A 94 18.94 -6.81 -12.94
C TYR A 94 19.44 -7.73 -11.83
N ALA A 95 20.72 -7.59 -11.47
CA ALA A 95 21.30 -8.37 -10.38
C ALA A 95 20.59 -8.12 -9.04
N VAL A 96 20.53 -9.16 -8.21
CA VAL A 96 20.13 -9.06 -6.80
C VAL A 96 21.18 -8.23 -6.06
N ASP A 97 20.75 -7.23 -5.29
CA ASP A 97 21.62 -6.45 -4.42
C ASP A 97 22.05 -7.35 -3.23
N LYS A 98 23.35 -7.35 -2.91
CA LYS A 98 23.95 -8.21 -1.87
C LYS A 98 24.38 -7.45 -0.62
N THR A 99 24.18 -6.14 -0.60
CA THR A 99 24.62 -5.24 0.46
C THR A 99 23.47 -4.76 1.34
N GLY A 100 22.29 -4.62 0.76
CA GLY A 100 21.08 -4.29 1.49
C GLY A 100 20.58 -5.46 2.32
N THR A 101 20.11 -5.14 3.52
CA THR A 101 19.29 -6.03 4.33
C THR A 101 18.06 -5.25 4.77
N LEU A 102 16.92 -5.92 4.84
CA LEU A 102 15.66 -5.35 5.32
C LEU A 102 15.21 -6.13 6.57
N GLY A 103 14.85 -5.40 7.64
CA GLY A 103 14.29 -5.96 8.87
C GLY A 103 12.76 -5.92 8.84
N GLU A 104 12.09 -6.91 9.43
CA GLU A 104 10.65 -7.16 9.23
C GLU A 104 9.78 -5.89 9.34
N ASN A 105 9.02 -5.57 8.29
CA ASN A 105 8.20 -4.35 8.17
C ASN A 105 8.99 -3.02 8.12
N GLU A 106 10.23 -3.01 7.63
CA GLU A 106 11.05 -1.79 7.42
C GLU A 106 10.30 -0.72 6.61
N ILE A 107 10.56 0.53 6.98
CA ILE A 107 10.04 1.73 6.33
C ILE A 107 10.90 2.04 5.10
N LEU A 108 10.29 1.99 3.91
CA LEU A 108 10.95 2.29 2.65
C LEU A 108 10.53 3.67 2.16
N TYR A 109 11.48 4.59 2.03
CA TYR A 109 11.27 5.92 1.45
C TYR A 109 11.40 5.83 -0.07
N VAL A 110 10.32 6.13 -0.80
CA VAL A 110 10.30 6.06 -2.27
C VAL A 110 11.13 7.18 -2.88
N LEU A 111 12.00 6.82 -3.81
CA LEU A 111 12.81 7.74 -4.63
C LEU A 111 12.28 7.83 -6.06
N GLU A 112 11.82 6.71 -6.61
CA GLU A 112 11.39 6.57 -8.01
C GLU A 112 10.44 5.37 -8.14
N GLU A 113 9.46 5.42 -9.03
CA GLU A 113 8.65 4.26 -9.43
C GLU A 113 8.83 4.03 -10.94
N LYS A 114 9.04 2.77 -11.35
CA LYS A 114 9.24 2.40 -12.75
C LYS A 114 8.92 0.92 -12.99
N ASP A 115 8.07 0.64 -13.98
CA ASP A 115 7.78 -0.72 -14.51
C ASP A 115 7.41 -1.76 -13.41
N ASP A 116 6.55 -1.37 -12.46
CA ASP A 116 6.16 -2.11 -11.23
C ASP A 116 7.28 -2.33 -10.18
N TRP A 117 8.41 -1.63 -10.34
CA TRP A 117 9.47 -1.54 -9.33
C TRP A 117 9.50 -0.16 -8.68
N ILE A 118 10.01 -0.17 -7.45
CA ILE A 118 10.15 1.01 -6.61
C ILE A 118 11.59 1.11 -6.18
N ARG A 119 12.24 2.22 -6.53
CA ARG A 119 13.55 2.58 -6.00
C ARG A 119 13.34 3.21 -4.63
N PHE A 120 14.05 2.69 -3.65
CA PHE A 120 13.87 3.11 -2.26
C PHE A 120 15.21 3.27 -1.53
N ARG A 121 15.12 3.87 -0.35
CA ARG A 121 16.13 3.86 0.71
C ARG A 121 15.45 3.66 2.07
N VAL A 122 16.21 3.25 3.08
CA VAL A 122 15.68 2.93 4.44
C VAL A 122 15.78 4.10 5.43
N THR A 123 16.53 5.16 5.10
CA THR A 123 16.61 6.37 5.93
C THR A 123 16.24 7.62 5.11
N ARG A 124 15.74 8.64 5.79
CA ARG A 124 15.24 9.87 5.14
C ARG A 124 16.36 10.79 4.64
N GLU A 125 17.54 10.74 5.25
CA GLU A 125 18.60 11.75 5.07
C GLU A 125 19.92 11.18 4.53
N ASP A 126 20.10 9.85 4.49
CA ASP A 126 21.27 9.23 3.85
C ASP A 126 21.07 9.12 2.34
N ASN A 127 22.15 9.34 1.60
CA ASN A 127 22.23 9.22 0.15
C ASN A 127 23.18 8.10 -0.31
N GLY A 128 23.80 7.37 0.62
CA GLY A 128 24.86 6.38 0.33
C GLY A 128 24.38 5.08 -0.34
N TRP A 129 23.13 4.67 -0.12
CA TRP A 129 22.58 3.45 -0.71
C TRP A 129 21.10 3.60 -1.12
N SER A 130 20.76 3.00 -2.26
CA SER A 130 19.38 2.83 -2.74
C SER A 130 19.28 1.56 -3.56
N ALA A 131 18.20 0.79 -3.40
CA ALA A 131 17.92 -0.40 -4.19
C ALA A 131 16.51 -0.36 -4.77
N TRP A 132 16.17 -1.36 -5.57
CA TRP A 132 14.86 -1.56 -6.17
C TRP A 132 14.16 -2.76 -5.55
N ILE A 133 12.88 -2.62 -5.27
CA ILE A 133 11.98 -3.69 -4.81
C ILE A 133 10.73 -3.70 -5.70
N LYS A 134 10.08 -4.85 -5.85
CA LYS A 134 8.79 -4.90 -6.53
C LYS A 134 7.70 -4.22 -5.71
N LYS A 135 6.73 -3.59 -6.39
CA LYS A 135 5.55 -2.99 -5.78
C LYS A 135 4.59 -4.02 -5.16
N ASP A 136 4.49 -5.22 -5.74
CA ASP A 136 3.55 -6.29 -5.35
C ASP A 136 3.80 -6.90 -3.94
N ILE A 137 5.00 -6.69 -3.37
CA ILE A 137 5.38 -7.10 -2.00
C ILE A 137 5.51 -5.91 -1.03
N THR A 138 5.05 -4.73 -1.44
CA THR A 138 5.02 -3.50 -0.64
C THR A 138 3.59 -2.99 -0.48
N ILE A 139 3.36 -2.18 0.56
CA ILE A 139 2.06 -1.56 0.84
C ILE A 139 2.25 -0.09 1.22
N SER A 140 1.43 0.82 0.67
CA SER A 140 1.54 2.25 0.99
C SER A 140 0.97 2.57 2.35
N SER A 141 1.72 3.34 3.16
CA SER A 141 1.20 3.87 4.43
C SER A 141 -0.08 4.68 4.24
N LYS A 142 -0.28 5.31 3.07
CA LYS A 142 -1.52 6.03 2.72
C LYS A 142 -2.69 5.08 2.44
N GLU A 143 -2.44 3.95 1.77
CA GLU A 143 -3.46 2.93 1.52
C GLU A 143 -3.85 2.22 2.81
N ILE A 144 -2.87 1.93 3.67
CA ILE A 144 -3.06 1.49 5.05
C ILE A 144 -3.92 2.48 5.83
N GLU A 145 -3.56 3.76 5.84
CA GLU A 145 -4.29 4.79 6.58
C GLU A 145 -5.75 4.88 6.07
N GLN A 146 -5.97 4.83 4.76
CA GLN A 146 -7.31 4.86 4.18
C GLN A 146 -8.13 3.61 4.54
N ALA A 147 -7.54 2.42 4.47
CA ALA A 147 -8.20 1.17 4.86
C ALA A 147 -8.49 1.14 6.37
N ALA A 148 -7.56 1.61 7.19
CA ALA A 148 -7.71 1.76 8.64
C ALA A 148 -8.83 2.74 8.98
N LYS A 149 -8.91 3.90 8.30
CA LYS A 149 -10.01 4.86 8.44
C LYS A 149 -11.37 4.24 8.09
N THR A 150 -11.44 3.48 7.00
CA THR A 150 -12.67 2.79 6.60
C THR A 150 -13.09 1.72 7.60
N LYS A 151 -12.15 0.97 8.20
CA LYS A 151 -12.44 -0.14 9.12
C LYS A 151 -12.63 0.29 10.59
N PHE A 152 -11.89 1.30 11.05
CA PHE A 152 -11.76 1.67 12.46
C PHE A 152 -12.00 3.17 12.75
N GLY A 153 -12.43 3.96 11.76
CA GLY A 153 -12.63 5.41 11.89
C GLY A 153 -11.33 6.21 11.88
N GLU A 154 -11.42 7.54 12.02
CA GLU A 154 -10.25 8.42 12.01
C GLU A 154 -9.22 8.09 13.11
N PRO A 155 -7.90 8.28 12.85
CA PRO A 155 -6.87 8.11 13.86
C PRO A 155 -7.04 9.12 15.00
N PRO A 156 -6.64 8.78 16.24
CA PRO A 156 -6.76 9.68 17.37
C PRO A 156 -5.84 10.91 17.22
N THR A 157 -6.40 12.11 17.36
CA THR A 157 -5.63 13.36 17.29
C THR A 157 -4.71 13.50 18.50
N GLN A 158 -3.42 13.73 18.24
CA GLN A 158 -2.43 14.05 19.27
C GLN A 158 -2.57 15.52 19.70
N ASN A 159 -2.69 15.76 21.00
CA ASN A 159 -2.71 17.09 21.60
C ASN A 159 -1.30 17.73 21.58
N LEU A 160 -1.21 19.04 21.81
CA LEU A 160 0.06 19.77 21.85
C LEU A 160 1.02 19.29 22.96
N ASP A 161 0.49 18.70 24.05
CA ASP A 161 1.26 18.05 25.12
C ASP A 161 1.68 16.61 24.79
N GLY A 162 1.48 16.16 23.54
CA GLY A 162 1.75 14.80 23.08
C GLY A 162 0.70 13.76 23.50
N SER A 163 -0.32 14.15 24.27
CA SER A 163 -1.33 13.23 24.83
C SER A 163 -2.50 12.96 23.89
N PHE A 164 -3.36 12.01 24.28
CA PHE A 164 -4.58 11.68 23.56
C PHE A 164 -5.79 11.73 24.49
N THR A 165 -6.79 12.56 24.14
CA THR A 165 -7.94 12.83 25.00
C THR A 165 -8.76 11.57 25.29
N CYS A 166 -9.02 10.73 24.28
CA CYS A 166 -9.74 9.47 24.46
C CYS A 166 -9.06 8.49 25.45
N VAL A 167 -7.73 8.49 25.52
CA VAL A 167 -6.96 7.68 26.49
C VAL A 167 -7.03 8.30 27.89
N LYS A 168 -6.92 9.64 27.99
CA LYS A 168 -7.10 10.36 29.27
C LYS A 168 -8.50 10.12 29.84
N GLU A 169 -9.54 10.18 29.02
CA GLU A 169 -10.94 9.93 29.43
C GLU A 169 -11.17 8.47 29.84
N TYR A 170 -10.66 7.51 29.06
CA TYR A 170 -10.73 6.09 29.41
C TYR A 170 -10.04 5.80 30.75
N LEU A 171 -8.80 6.28 30.95
CA LEU A 171 -8.09 6.05 32.20
C LEU A 171 -8.81 6.67 33.40
N LYS A 172 -9.36 7.88 33.25
CA LYS A 172 -10.17 8.53 34.28
C LYS A 172 -11.46 7.77 34.61
N SER A 173 -12.09 7.08 33.66
CA SER A 173 -13.34 6.36 33.91
C SER A 173 -13.14 5.03 34.66
N ILE A 174 -11.95 4.42 34.56
CA ILE A 174 -11.62 3.16 35.26
C ILE A 174 -10.78 3.35 36.54
N THR A 175 -10.16 4.52 36.74
CA THR A 175 -9.29 4.78 37.90
C THR A 175 -10.09 5.24 39.11
N ARG A 176 -9.84 4.65 40.28
CA ARG A 176 -10.57 4.96 41.52
C ARG A 176 -10.36 6.39 42.04
N ASP A 177 -9.16 6.94 41.85
CA ASP A 177 -8.80 8.33 42.17
C ASP A 177 -8.28 8.99 40.88
N PRO A 178 -9.18 9.53 40.02
CA PRO A 178 -8.79 10.08 38.71
C PRO A 178 -7.82 11.27 38.80
N ASP A 179 -7.82 12.01 39.90
CA ASP A 179 -6.92 13.15 40.13
C ASP A 179 -5.51 12.70 40.52
N SER A 180 -5.32 11.41 40.85
CA SER A 180 -3.99 10.81 41.02
C SER A 180 -3.31 10.40 39.71
N LEU A 181 -3.98 10.48 38.55
CA LEU A 181 -3.40 10.11 37.27
C LEU A 181 -2.29 11.07 36.84
N VAL A 182 -1.08 10.55 36.69
CA VAL A 182 0.08 11.24 36.13
C VAL A 182 0.54 10.50 34.88
N TYR A 183 0.57 11.21 33.75
CA TYR A 183 1.05 10.69 32.46
C TYR A 183 2.52 11.06 32.30
N GLU A 184 3.38 10.08 32.03
CA GLU A 184 4.84 10.26 31.99
C GLU A 184 5.40 10.21 30.57
N LYS A 185 4.85 9.37 29.70
CA LYS A 185 5.29 9.23 28.30
C LYS A 185 4.13 8.78 27.41
N TRP A 186 4.14 9.27 26.18
CA TRP A 186 3.24 8.86 25.10
C TRP A 186 4.04 8.33 23.92
N SER A 187 3.48 7.42 23.12
CA SER A 187 3.95 7.17 21.76
C SER A 187 3.23 8.05 20.75
N ASP A 188 3.78 8.11 19.54
CA ASP A 188 2.99 8.47 18.37
C ASP A 188 1.90 7.42 18.07
N VAL A 189 0.94 7.79 17.23
CA VAL A 189 -0.09 6.88 16.72
C VAL A 189 0.57 5.81 15.84
N LYS A 190 0.21 4.55 16.10
CA LYS A 190 0.55 3.41 15.26
C LYS A 190 -0.73 2.71 14.80
N TYR A 191 -0.59 1.79 13.86
CA TYR A 191 -1.67 0.95 13.34
C TYR A 191 -1.32 -0.53 13.43
N ASN A 192 -2.33 -1.37 13.62
CA ASN A 192 -2.29 -2.82 13.49
C ASN A 192 -3.51 -3.30 12.68
N GLU A 193 -3.33 -4.22 11.74
CA GLU A 193 -4.43 -4.65 10.82
C GLU A 193 -5.58 -5.37 11.54
N GLY A 194 -5.28 -6.10 12.61
CA GLY A 194 -6.28 -6.78 13.44
C GLY A 194 -7.02 -5.83 14.37
N ASP A 195 -6.27 -5.04 15.14
CA ASP A 195 -6.79 -4.30 16.30
C ASP A 195 -7.19 -2.84 16.02
N GLY A 196 -6.57 -2.15 15.05
CA GLY A 196 -6.85 -0.76 14.72
C GLY A 196 -5.76 0.22 15.16
N TRP A 197 -6.14 1.41 15.63
CA TRP A 197 -5.19 2.45 16.02
C TRP A 197 -4.60 2.16 17.41
N LEU A 198 -3.29 2.35 17.56
CA LEU A 198 -2.56 2.04 18.78
C LEU A 198 -1.86 3.30 19.31
N VAL A 199 -2.04 3.56 20.61
CA VAL A 199 -1.29 4.57 21.37
C VAL A 199 -0.74 3.90 22.62
N MET A 200 0.55 4.05 22.90
CA MET A 200 1.13 3.65 24.19
C MET A 200 1.14 4.83 25.14
N CYS A 201 0.78 4.58 26.40
CA CYS A 201 0.99 5.52 27.50
C CYS A 201 1.75 4.83 28.64
N VAL A 202 2.75 5.52 29.17
CA VAL A 202 3.32 5.27 30.51
C VAL A 202 2.64 6.23 31.47
N PHE A 203 2.00 5.69 32.49
CA PHE A 203 1.26 6.48 33.48
C PHE A 203 1.41 5.87 34.88
N ARG A 204 1.05 6.64 35.90
CA ARG A 204 0.91 6.17 37.27
C ARG A 204 -0.34 6.71 37.93
N ALA A 205 -0.92 5.96 38.86
CA ALA A 205 -2.10 6.30 39.63
C ALA A 205 -2.00 5.74 41.05
N LYS A 206 -2.82 6.23 41.99
CA LYS A 206 -2.94 5.58 43.31
C LYS A 206 -3.71 4.26 43.19
N ASN A 207 -3.14 3.20 43.75
CA ASN A 207 -3.82 1.93 43.94
C ASN A 207 -4.72 1.93 45.20
N GLY A 208 -5.38 0.82 45.47
CA GLY A 208 -6.32 0.68 46.59
C GLY A 208 -5.71 0.87 48.00
N PHE A 209 -4.38 0.85 48.12
CA PHE A 209 -3.64 1.06 49.37
C PHE A 209 -3.05 2.48 49.50
N GLY A 210 -3.32 3.36 48.53
CA GLY A 210 -2.84 4.76 48.52
C GLY A 210 -1.40 4.93 48.00
N GLY A 211 -0.70 3.85 47.66
CA GLY A 211 0.59 3.90 46.98
C GLY A 211 0.42 4.16 45.49
N TYR A 212 1.43 4.75 44.84
CA TYR A 212 1.44 4.89 43.38
C TYR A 212 1.89 3.60 42.70
N GLU A 213 1.11 3.15 41.73
CA GLU A 213 1.43 2.07 40.81
C GLU A 213 1.67 2.65 39.42
N ARG A 214 2.64 2.09 38.69
CA ARG A 214 3.12 2.61 37.40
C ARG A 214 2.96 1.54 36.32
N ASP A 215 2.32 1.92 35.23
CA ASP A 215 2.00 1.04 34.12
C ASP A 215 2.50 1.59 32.78
N ALA A 216 2.78 0.69 31.86
CA ALA A 216 3.00 0.98 30.45
C ALA A 216 2.09 0.05 29.63
N LYS A 217 1.12 0.61 28.91
CA LYS A 217 0.09 -0.15 28.19
C LYS A 217 -0.13 0.38 26.78
N TRP A 218 -0.56 -0.48 25.87
CA TRP A 218 -1.13 -0.11 24.58
C TRP A 218 -2.64 0.06 24.70
N PHE A 219 -3.13 1.19 24.23
CA PHE A 219 -4.56 1.53 24.14
C PHE A 219 -4.97 1.38 22.68
N ILE A 220 -5.91 0.47 22.44
CA ILE A 220 -6.45 0.19 21.12
C ILE A 220 -7.66 1.07 20.92
N ILE A 221 -7.65 1.87 19.85
CA ILE A 221 -8.60 2.92 19.59
C ILE A 221 -9.33 2.64 18.28
N GLN A 222 -10.66 2.64 18.36
CA GLN A 222 -11.57 2.52 17.22
C GLN A 222 -12.69 3.55 17.37
N HIS A 223 -13.06 4.20 16.27
CA HIS A 223 -14.11 5.23 16.21
C HIS A 223 -13.98 6.31 17.31
N GLY A 224 -12.75 6.75 17.56
CA GLY A 224 -12.41 7.79 18.55
C GLY A 224 -12.43 7.34 20.02
N ARG A 225 -12.61 6.05 20.33
CA ARG A 225 -12.70 5.51 21.69
C ARG A 225 -11.69 4.40 21.93
N VAL A 226 -11.18 4.28 23.16
CA VAL A 226 -10.45 3.09 23.59
C VAL A 226 -11.44 1.92 23.66
N VAL A 227 -11.14 0.83 22.97
CA VAL A 227 -11.95 -0.41 22.96
C VAL A 227 -11.30 -1.56 23.72
N GLU A 228 -9.97 -1.57 23.80
CA GLU A 228 -9.19 -2.59 24.51
C GLU A 228 -7.86 -1.99 25.01
N VAL A 229 -7.29 -2.58 26.07
CA VAL A 229 -5.96 -2.24 26.58
C VAL A 229 -5.12 -3.50 26.72
N LYS A 230 -3.93 -3.51 26.10
CA LYS A 230 -2.98 -4.63 26.15
C LYS A 230 -1.69 -4.22 26.87
N ASN A 231 -0.94 -5.21 27.38
CA ASN A 231 0.39 -4.99 27.96
C ASN A 231 1.39 -4.49 26.90
N ILE A 232 2.49 -3.88 27.35
CA ILE A 232 3.49 -3.22 26.48
C ILE A 232 4.11 -4.16 25.42
N ASP A 233 4.24 -5.44 25.77
CA ASP A 233 4.83 -6.56 25.03
C ASP A 233 3.92 -7.14 23.93
N ALA A 234 2.62 -6.83 23.94
CA ALA A 234 1.60 -7.46 23.09
C ALA A 234 1.76 -7.27 21.57
N TYR A 235 2.80 -6.56 21.13
CA TYR A 235 3.06 -6.18 19.74
C TYR A 235 4.57 -6.12 19.41
N GLU A 236 5.42 -6.74 20.22
CA GLU A 236 6.88 -6.79 19.99
C GLU A 236 7.28 -7.85 18.93
#